data_AF-A0A9E4ZR81-F1
#
_entry.id   AF-A0A9E4ZR81-F1
#
_cell.length_a   1.000
_cell.length_b   1.000
_cell.length_c   1.000
_cell.angle_alpha   90.00
_cell.angle_beta   90.00
_cell.angle_gamma   90.00
#
_symmetry.space_group_name_H-M   'P 1'
#
loop_
_entity.id
_entity.type
_entity.pdbx_description
1 polymer ?
#
loop_
_entity_poly.entity_id
_entity_poly.type
_entity_poly.pdbx_seq_one_letter_code
_entity_poly.pdbx_strand_id
1 'polypeptide(L)'
;MKAQLVALIATAAFLVGLVTAGVSGYGPLAYISYNITPPQSPQQAQIIPAYINLGNLTAGQNGSVTAYAFISIPTNGTYTIDLEHSDSLQNAFSVFIVKVNIGNNSVTLTPEKDSAHVVLSQGKYNVTINITFQVSPNPEGQLSVSQQPLLEIHPAENS
;
A
#
# COMPACT_ATOMS: atom_id res chain seq x y z
N MET A 1 -8.52 -57.80 48.49
CA MET A 1 -9.14 -56.99 47.42
C MET A 1 -8.34 -57.19 46.14
N LYS A 2 -9.03 -57.20 44.99
CA LYS A 2 -8.62 -57.76 43.70
C LYS A 2 -7.71 -56.81 42.88
N ALA A 3 -6.79 -57.37 42.08
CA ALA A 3 -6.34 -56.87 40.76
C ALA A 3 -5.43 -57.96 40.14
N GLN A 4 -5.99 -59.05 39.59
CA GLN A 4 -6.21 -59.33 38.16
C GLN A 4 -4.99 -59.19 37.22
N LEU A 5 -4.48 -60.37 36.81
CA LEU A 5 -3.60 -60.62 35.67
C LEU A 5 -4.24 -60.20 34.35
N VAL A 6 -3.42 -59.75 33.39
CA VAL A 6 -3.58 -60.12 31.97
C VAL A 6 -2.18 -60.28 31.36
N ALA A 7 -1.86 -61.50 30.91
CA ALA A 7 -0.75 -61.81 30.02
C ALA A 7 -1.27 -61.81 28.58
N LEU A 8 -0.50 -61.26 27.64
CA LEU A 8 -0.80 -61.40 26.21
C LEU A 8 0.47 -61.82 25.46
N ILE A 9 0.44 -63.06 24.97
CA ILE A 9 1.40 -63.67 24.07
C ILE A 9 1.06 -63.20 22.65
N ALA A 10 2.00 -62.61 21.93
CA ALA A 10 1.86 -62.32 20.51
C ALA A 10 2.89 -63.13 19.72
N THR A 11 2.37 -64.12 18.99
CA THR A 11 3.06 -64.94 18.00
C THR A 11 3.32 -64.14 16.71
N ALA A 12 4.49 -64.41 16.12
CA ALA A 12 5.04 -63.73 14.95
C ALA A 12 4.26 -63.99 13.64
N ALA A 13 4.26 -62.99 12.75
CA ALA A 13 4.07 -63.18 11.32
C ALA A 13 5.09 -62.32 10.55
N PHE A 14 6.05 -62.99 9.93
CA PHE A 14 6.99 -62.45 8.95
C PHE A 14 6.23 -62.06 7.67
N LEU A 15 6.42 -60.83 7.19
CA LEU A 15 6.19 -60.49 5.78
C LEU A 15 7.47 -59.84 5.23
N VAL A 16 8.08 -60.53 4.28
CA VAL A 16 9.25 -60.09 3.51
C VAL A 16 8.79 -59.72 2.11
N GLY A 17 9.23 -58.56 1.63
CA GLY A 17 9.31 -58.23 0.20
C GLY A 17 8.36 -57.11 -0.25
N LEU A 18 8.76 -56.12 -1.04
CA LEU A 18 10.02 -55.87 -1.75
C LEU A 18 10.24 -54.35 -1.83
N VAL A 19 11.46 -53.95 -1.53
CA VAL A 19 12.04 -52.61 -1.69
C VAL A 19 12.00 -52.20 -3.16
N THR A 20 11.42 -51.05 -3.47
CA THR A 20 11.72 -50.33 -4.70
C THR A 20 12.86 -49.36 -4.42
N ALA A 21 13.95 -49.53 -5.17
CA ALA A 21 15.18 -48.78 -5.02
C ALA A 21 14.98 -47.31 -5.42
N GLY A 22 14.83 -46.44 -4.42
CA GLY A 22 15.15 -45.02 -4.55
C GLY A 22 16.61 -44.81 -4.16
N VAL A 23 17.38 -44.19 -5.04
CA VAL A 23 18.79 -43.86 -4.79
C VAL A 23 18.99 -43.16 -3.44
N SER A 24 20.07 -43.60 -2.79
CA SER A 24 20.72 -43.05 -1.63
C SER A 24 20.53 -41.54 -1.45
N GLY A 25 19.95 -41.16 -0.31
CA GLY A 25 20.64 -40.31 0.66
C GLY A 25 20.99 -38.86 0.26
N TYR A 26 20.40 -38.31 -0.80
CA TYR A 26 20.59 -36.90 -1.13
C TYR A 26 19.26 -36.17 -1.12
N GLY A 27 19.03 -35.46 -0.02
CA GLY A 27 18.02 -34.43 0.13
C GLY A 27 18.68 -33.22 0.77
N PRO A 28 18.15 -32.01 0.57
CA PRO A 28 18.71 -30.83 1.20
C PRO A 28 18.72 -31.00 2.73
N LEU A 29 19.90 -30.82 3.34
CA LEU A 29 20.08 -30.90 4.79
C LEU A 29 19.37 -29.74 5.51
N ALA A 30 19.11 -28.65 4.80
CA ALA A 30 18.32 -27.52 5.27
C ALA A 30 17.75 -26.74 4.07
N TYR A 31 16.60 -26.13 4.28
CA TYR A 31 16.09 -25.06 3.44
C TYR A 31 16.25 -23.76 4.20
N ILE A 32 16.77 -22.75 3.54
CA ILE A 32 16.82 -21.38 4.06
C ILE A 32 15.85 -20.53 3.24
N SER A 33 15.02 -19.77 3.94
CA SER A 33 14.22 -18.72 3.35
C SER A 33 14.54 -17.46 4.13
N TYR A 34 14.97 -16.42 3.43
CA TYR A 34 15.22 -15.11 4.00
C TYR A 34 14.39 -14.09 3.23
N ASN A 35 13.87 -13.12 3.95
CA ASN A 35 13.39 -11.88 3.35
C ASN A 35 14.34 -10.79 3.84
N ILE A 36 15.24 -10.34 2.96
CA ILE A 36 16.12 -9.21 3.25
C ILE A 36 15.34 -7.96 2.90
N THR A 37 14.86 -7.25 3.91
CA THR A 37 14.45 -5.87 3.73
C THR A 37 15.72 -5.07 3.44
N PRO A 38 15.88 -4.46 2.25
CA PRO A 38 17.04 -3.63 1.99
C PRO A 38 17.11 -2.53 3.07
N PRO A 39 18.31 -2.12 3.52
CA PRO A 39 18.41 -0.94 4.36
C PRO A 39 17.70 0.19 3.62
N GLN A 40 16.71 0.83 4.28
CA GLN A 40 16.11 2.04 3.74
C GLN A 40 17.27 2.94 3.34
N SER A 41 17.41 3.20 2.05
CA SER A 41 18.47 4.08 1.58
C SER A 41 18.28 5.39 2.35
N PRO A 42 19.33 6.00 2.92
CA PRO A 42 19.20 7.27 3.66
C PRO A 42 18.68 8.45 2.81
N GLN A 43 18.23 8.18 1.58
CA GLN A 43 17.70 9.07 0.56
C GLN A 43 16.19 8.86 0.28
N GLN A 44 15.52 7.90 0.91
CA GLN A 44 14.08 7.71 0.74
C GLN A 44 13.30 8.54 1.76
N ALA A 45 12.32 9.30 1.28
CA ALA A 45 11.44 10.06 2.15
C ALA A 45 10.62 9.11 3.04
N GLN A 46 10.50 9.43 4.33
CA GLN A 46 9.57 8.73 5.22
C GLN A 46 8.22 9.44 5.17
N ILE A 47 7.17 8.72 4.80
CA ILE A 47 5.81 9.25 4.63
C ILE A 47 4.90 8.54 5.64
N ILE A 48 4.20 9.32 6.47
CA ILE A 48 3.04 8.87 7.22
C ILE A 48 1.81 9.35 6.43
N PRO A 49 1.12 8.46 5.70
CA PRO A 49 0.06 8.84 4.79
C PRO A 49 -1.17 9.34 5.54
N ALA A 50 -1.97 10.17 4.88
CA ALA A 50 -3.30 10.52 5.35
C ALA A 50 -4.32 9.50 4.84
N TYR A 51 -5.25 9.09 5.71
CA TYR A 51 -6.38 8.27 5.32
C TYR A 51 -7.60 9.17 5.11
N ILE A 52 -8.06 9.23 3.86
CA ILE A 52 -9.18 10.08 3.46
C ILE A 52 -10.41 9.20 3.25
N ASN A 53 -11.49 9.52 3.94
CA ASN A 53 -12.78 8.88 3.75
C ASN A 53 -13.80 9.95 3.36
N LEU A 54 -14.33 9.85 2.13
CA LEU A 54 -15.37 10.77 1.63
C LEU A 54 -16.78 10.37 2.10
N GLY A 55 -16.92 9.18 2.69
CA GLY A 55 -18.21 8.61 3.10
C GLY A 55 -19.02 8.09 1.92
N ASN A 56 -20.31 7.86 2.17
CA ASN A 56 -21.26 7.47 1.14
C ASN A 56 -21.72 8.74 0.40
N LEU A 57 -21.45 8.78 -0.91
CA LEU A 57 -21.76 9.93 -1.76
C LEU A 57 -22.96 9.64 -2.67
N THR A 58 -23.71 10.68 -2.98
CA THR A 58 -24.85 10.64 -3.91
C THR A 58 -24.56 11.48 -5.15
N ALA A 59 -25.21 11.17 -6.27
CA ALA A 59 -25.02 11.88 -7.53
C ALA A 59 -25.33 13.38 -7.37
N GLY A 60 -24.46 14.23 -7.94
CA GLY A 60 -24.56 15.69 -7.81
C GLY A 60 -24.16 16.26 -6.44
N GLN A 61 -23.79 15.43 -5.46
CA GLN A 61 -23.41 15.90 -4.13
C GLN A 61 -22.10 16.69 -4.16
N ASN A 62 -22.11 17.84 -3.49
CA ASN A 62 -20.90 18.63 -3.23
C ASN A 62 -20.31 18.27 -1.87
N GLY A 63 -18.99 18.37 -1.74
CA GLY A 63 -18.32 18.17 -0.47
C GLY A 63 -16.91 18.74 -0.42
N SER A 64 -16.39 18.82 0.80
CA SER A 64 -14.98 19.11 1.05
C SER A 64 -14.49 18.31 2.26
N VAL A 65 -13.26 17.83 2.18
CA VAL A 65 -12.58 17.12 3.27
C VAL A 65 -11.17 17.67 3.43
N THR A 66 -10.68 17.73 4.66
CA THR A 66 -9.30 18.08 4.97
C THR A 66 -8.62 16.92 5.68
N ALA A 67 -7.40 16.63 5.27
CA ALA A 67 -6.59 15.53 5.76
C ALA A 67 -5.16 16.00 6.01
N TYR A 68 -4.47 15.31 6.92
CA TYR A 68 -3.12 15.65 7.34
C TYR A 68 -2.19 14.46 7.15
N ALA A 69 -1.08 14.68 6.46
CA ALA A 69 0.00 13.72 6.32
C ALA A 69 1.29 14.30 6.92
N PHE A 70 2.25 13.44 7.21
CA PHE A 70 3.58 13.87 7.63
C PHE A 70 4.61 13.30 6.68
N ILE A 71 5.54 14.13 6.21
CA ILE A 71 6.63 13.67 5.36
C ILE A 71 7.98 14.14 5.89
N SER A 72 9.00 13.30 5.74
CA SER A 72 10.39 13.63 6.03
C SER A 72 11.18 13.62 4.73
N ILE A 73 11.62 14.80 4.31
CA ILE A 73 12.44 15.01 3.11
C ILE A 73 13.92 14.83 3.49
N PRO A 74 14.64 13.88 2.88
CA PRO A 74 16.03 13.57 3.25
C PRO A 74 17.04 14.50 2.58
N THR A 75 16.69 15.12 1.45
CA THR A 75 17.60 15.94 0.63
C THR A 75 16.87 17.15 0.07
N ASN A 76 17.57 18.29 -0.03
CA ASN A 76 17.03 19.44 -0.76
C ASN A 76 16.82 19.07 -2.23
N GLY A 77 15.70 19.47 -2.82
CA GLY A 77 15.47 19.24 -4.24
C GLY A 77 14.07 19.58 -4.71
N THR A 78 13.82 19.33 -5.98
CA THR A 78 12.49 19.37 -6.58
C THR A 78 11.85 17.99 -6.43
N TYR A 79 10.63 17.98 -5.94
CA TYR A 79 9.78 16.81 -5.79
C TYR A 79 8.54 16.98 -6.67
N THR A 80 8.09 15.90 -7.27
CA THR A 80 6.84 15.82 -8.00
C THR A 80 5.76 15.26 -7.08
N ILE A 81 4.58 15.85 -7.11
CA ILE A 81 3.37 15.35 -6.44
C ILE A 81 2.37 15.01 -7.54
N ASP A 82 1.97 13.74 -7.56
CA ASP A 82 1.01 13.22 -8.55
C ASP A 82 -0.32 12.88 -7.88
N LEU A 83 -1.39 13.13 -8.62
CA LEU A 83 -2.76 12.74 -8.34
C LEU A 83 -3.03 11.44 -9.09
N GLU A 84 -3.21 10.37 -8.33
CA GLU A 84 -3.44 9.05 -8.89
C GLU A 84 -4.88 8.88 -9.36
N HIS A 85 -5.06 7.98 -10.34
CA HIS A 85 -6.36 7.53 -10.83
C HIS A 85 -7.22 8.65 -11.46
N SER A 86 -6.59 9.62 -12.15
CA SER A 86 -7.25 10.73 -12.85
C SER A 86 -8.47 10.32 -13.68
N ASP A 87 -8.39 9.24 -14.45
CA ASP A 87 -9.51 8.75 -15.27
C ASP A 87 -10.71 8.31 -14.42
N SER A 88 -10.46 7.54 -13.35
CA SER A 88 -11.51 7.12 -12.42
C SER A 88 -12.15 8.31 -11.71
N LEU A 89 -11.35 9.32 -11.36
CA LEU A 89 -11.84 10.54 -10.73
C LEU A 89 -12.72 11.35 -11.68
N GLN A 90 -12.36 11.47 -12.97
CA GLN A 90 -13.20 12.17 -13.98
C GLN A 90 -14.54 11.45 -14.24
N ASN A 91 -14.54 10.12 -14.17
CA ASN A 91 -15.77 9.35 -14.37
C ASN A 91 -16.72 9.47 -13.17
N ALA A 92 -16.20 9.56 -11.95
CA ALA A 92 -17.00 9.66 -10.73
C ALA A 92 -17.40 11.11 -10.36
N PHE A 93 -16.55 12.09 -10.68
CA PHE A 93 -16.71 13.47 -10.25
C PHE A 93 -16.73 14.44 -11.42
N SER A 94 -17.69 15.37 -11.41
CA SER A 94 -17.72 16.51 -12.33
C SER A 94 -16.75 17.62 -11.94
N VAL A 95 -16.37 17.68 -10.65
CA VAL A 95 -15.32 18.55 -10.12
C VAL A 95 -14.56 17.75 -9.08
N PHE A 96 -13.22 17.72 -9.19
CA PHE A 96 -12.35 17.15 -8.17
C PHE A 96 -11.07 17.98 -8.07
N ILE A 97 -10.91 18.72 -6.99
CA ILE A 97 -9.79 19.64 -6.79
C ILE A 97 -9.07 19.25 -5.52
N VAL A 98 -7.78 19.00 -5.63
CA VAL A 98 -6.91 18.68 -4.49
C VAL A 98 -5.90 19.79 -4.30
N LYS A 99 -5.99 20.48 -3.15
CA LYS A 99 -5.01 21.48 -2.74
C LYS A 99 -4.09 20.89 -1.68
N VAL A 100 -2.80 20.83 -1.97
CA VAL A 100 -1.77 20.30 -1.08
C VAL A 100 -0.91 21.47 -0.59
N ASN A 101 -0.81 21.63 0.73
CA ASN A 101 0.06 22.61 1.35
C ASN A 101 1.18 21.88 2.09
N ILE A 102 2.43 22.22 1.79
CA ILE A 102 3.61 21.61 2.36
C ILE A 102 4.70 22.66 2.61
N GLY A 103 4.99 22.91 3.89
CA GLY A 103 5.87 24.02 4.27
C GLY A 103 5.29 25.35 3.77
N ASN A 104 6.07 26.09 2.98
CA ASN A 104 5.65 27.34 2.35
C ASN A 104 5.08 27.15 0.93
N ASN A 105 5.01 25.92 0.43
CA ASN A 105 4.51 25.60 -0.90
C ASN A 105 3.02 25.24 -0.86
N SER A 106 2.30 25.63 -1.90
CA SER A 106 0.90 25.26 -2.13
C SER A 106 0.75 24.86 -3.59
N VAL A 107 0.25 23.66 -3.84
CA VAL A 107 -0.05 23.16 -5.19
C VAL A 107 -1.51 22.77 -5.29
N THR A 108 -2.04 22.85 -6.51
CA THR A 108 -3.41 22.45 -6.84
C THR A 108 -3.36 21.46 -7.98
N LEU A 109 -3.96 20.30 -7.75
CA LEU A 109 -4.07 19.19 -8.68
C LEU A 109 -5.55 19.00 -9.03
N THR A 110 -5.81 18.67 -10.28
CA THR A 110 -7.10 18.21 -10.79
C THR A 110 -6.87 17.01 -11.68
N PRO A 111 -7.87 16.20 -12.02
CA PRO A 111 -7.66 15.08 -12.93
C PRO A 111 -7.09 15.46 -14.31
N GLU A 112 -7.29 16.70 -14.77
CA GLU A 112 -6.71 17.22 -16.02
C GLU A 112 -5.30 17.82 -15.84
N LYS A 113 -4.92 18.08 -14.58
CA LYS A 113 -3.61 18.59 -14.17
C LYS A 113 -3.17 17.82 -12.92
N ASP A 114 -2.81 16.58 -13.14
CA ASP A 114 -2.58 15.59 -12.11
C ASP A 114 -1.17 15.62 -11.53
N SER A 115 -0.24 16.37 -12.10
CA SER A 115 1.13 16.51 -11.58
C SER A 115 1.50 17.95 -11.24
N ALA A 116 2.29 18.13 -10.17
CA ALA A 116 2.90 19.41 -9.83
C ALA A 116 4.26 19.26 -9.14
N HIS A 117 5.17 20.20 -9.42
CA HIS A 117 6.48 20.25 -8.78
C HIS A 117 6.50 21.18 -7.56
N VAL A 118 7.25 20.79 -6.53
CA VAL A 118 7.53 21.59 -5.34
C VAL A 118 9.01 21.53 -4.99
N VAL A 119 9.59 22.67 -4.62
CA VAL A 119 10.96 22.71 -4.11
C VAL A 119 10.92 22.59 -2.59
N LEU A 120 11.53 21.53 -2.06
CA LEU A 120 11.57 21.23 -0.64
C LEU A 120 13.00 21.17 -0.15
N SER A 121 13.24 21.77 1.02
CA SER A 121 14.48 21.57 1.75
C SER A 121 14.39 20.29 2.60
N GLN A 122 15.54 19.72 2.95
CA GLN A 122 15.64 18.64 3.90
C GLN A 122 14.97 19.05 5.22
N GLY A 123 14.09 18.19 5.73
CA GLY A 123 13.30 18.50 6.92
C GLY A 123 12.03 17.68 7.04
N LYS A 124 11.28 17.92 8.11
CA LYS A 124 9.98 17.29 8.36
C LYS A 124 8.86 18.31 8.11
N TYR A 125 7.81 17.87 7.45
CA TYR A 125 6.69 18.70 7.05
C TYR A 125 5.38 18.09 7.48
N ASN A 126 4.49 18.95 7.98
CA ASN A 126 3.06 18.65 8.08
C ASN A 126 2.44 19.06 6.75
N VAL A 127 1.80 18.10 6.09
CA VAL A 127 1.13 18.31 4.82
C VAL A 127 -0.36 18.43 5.09
N THR A 128 -0.98 19.50 4.61
CA THR A 128 -2.44 19.68 4.65
C THR A 128 -3.01 19.46 3.26
N ILE A 129 -3.88 18.48 3.13
CA ILE A 129 -4.55 18.11 1.89
C ILE A 129 -6.02 18.52 2.02
N ASN A 130 -6.47 19.46 1.19
CA ASN A 130 -7.87 19.84 1.10
C ASN A 130 -8.43 19.37 -0.23
N ILE A 131 -9.47 18.55 -0.18
CA ILE A 131 -10.19 18.09 -1.36
C ILE A 131 -11.53 18.81 -1.40
N THR A 132 -11.87 19.36 -2.56
CA THR A 132 -13.20 19.90 -2.86
C THR A 132 -13.74 19.19 -4.09
N PHE A 133 -14.97 18.70 -4.03
CA PHE A 133 -15.52 17.88 -5.09
C PHE A 133 -17.02 18.10 -5.33
N GLN A 134 -17.45 17.73 -6.53
CA GLN A 134 -18.84 17.54 -6.93
C GLN A 134 -18.98 16.21 -7.66
N VAL A 135 -19.77 15.30 -7.10
CA VAL A 135 -20.06 14.00 -7.74
C VAL A 135 -20.81 14.24 -9.04
N SER A 136 -20.45 13.50 -10.09
CA SER A 136 -21.16 13.58 -11.37
C SER A 136 -22.66 13.29 -11.18
N PRO A 137 -23.57 13.96 -11.91
CA PRO A 137 -24.99 13.60 -11.93
C PRO A 137 -25.23 12.16 -12.44
N ASN A 138 -24.34 11.67 -13.32
CA ASN A 138 -24.33 10.32 -13.85
C ASN A 138 -22.90 9.78 -13.69
N PRO A 139 -22.50 9.32 -12.50
CA PRO A 139 -21.14 8.82 -12.29
C PRO A 139 -20.98 7.47 -12.98
N GLU A 140 -19.85 7.28 -13.66
CA GLU A 140 -19.53 6.08 -14.42
C GLU A 140 -18.28 5.38 -13.87
N GLY A 141 -18.00 4.17 -14.35
CA GLY A 141 -16.82 3.42 -13.94
C GLY A 141 -16.90 2.86 -12.52
N GLN A 142 -15.76 2.84 -11.82
CA GLN A 142 -15.66 2.26 -10.49
C GLN A 142 -16.22 3.22 -9.42
N LEU A 143 -17.45 2.96 -8.96
CA LEU A 143 -18.15 3.81 -7.98
C LEU A 143 -17.80 3.51 -6.51
N SER A 144 -17.03 2.45 -6.27
CA SER A 144 -16.59 2.06 -4.93
C SER A 144 -15.09 1.81 -4.93
N VAL A 145 -14.38 2.66 -4.19
CA VAL A 145 -12.93 2.62 -4.02
C VAL A 145 -12.62 2.43 -2.54
N SER A 146 -11.66 1.57 -2.24
CA SER A 146 -11.21 1.33 -0.86
C SER A 146 -9.68 1.24 -0.84
N GLN A 147 -9.06 2.03 0.03
CA GLN A 147 -7.62 1.98 0.33
C GLN A 147 -6.70 2.11 -0.90
N GLN A 148 -7.12 2.86 -1.92
CA GLN A 148 -6.27 3.20 -3.06
C GLN A 148 -5.43 4.45 -2.78
N PRO A 149 -4.19 4.54 -3.30
CA PRO A 149 -3.41 5.76 -3.23
C PRO A 149 -4.12 6.86 -4.01
N LEU A 150 -4.20 8.05 -3.43
CA LEU A 150 -4.73 9.24 -4.12
C LEU A 150 -3.62 10.19 -4.52
N LEU A 151 -2.57 10.29 -3.70
CA LEU A 151 -1.45 11.18 -3.92
C LEU A 151 -0.15 10.41 -3.74
N GLU A 152 0.79 10.63 -4.66
CA GLU A 152 2.16 10.14 -4.55
C GLU A 152 3.14 11.33 -4.58
N ILE A 153 4.27 11.19 -3.90
CA ILE A 153 5.36 12.17 -3.95
C ILE A 153 6.69 11.46 -4.15
N HIS A 154 7.47 11.92 -5.11
CA HIS A 154 8.78 11.38 -5.40
C HIS A 154 9.75 12.49 -5.87
N PRO A 155 11.08 12.27 -5.82
CA PRO A 155 12.03 13.19 -6.43
C PRO A 155 11.69 13.41 -7.91
N ALA A 156 11.81 14.65 -8.40
CA ALA A 156 11.70 14.90 -9.83
C ALA A 156 12.82 14.15 -10.57
N GLU A 157 12.49 13.42 -11.64
CA GLU A 157 13.53 12.80 -12.45
C GLU A 157 14.39 13.90 -13.08
N ASN A 158 15.69 13.88 -12.79
CA ASN A 158 16.66 14.69 -13.53
C ASN A 158 16.74 14.10 -14.94
N SER A 159 16.08 14.74 -15.91
CA SER A 159 16.27 14.46 -17.34
C SER A 159 17.68 14.81 -17.79
#